data_AF-A0A7M1HWK1-F1
#
_entry.id   AF-A0A7M1HWK1-F1
#
_cell.length_a   1.000
_cell.length_b   1.000
_cell.length_c   1.000
_cell.angle_alpha   90.00
_cell.angle_beta   90.00
_cell.angle_gamma   90.00
#
_symmetry.space_group_name_H-M   'P 1'
#
loop_
_entity.id
_entity.type
_entity.pdbx_description
1 polymer ?
#
loop_
_entity_poly.entity_id
_entity_poly.type
_entity_poly.pdbx_seq_one_letter_code
_entity_poly.pdbx_strand_id
1 'polypeptide(L)'
;MLSLDDAADVISTWRQEAVSQGSTGDNSDKVVLSLFDKSGQWSDPWVEAGYQVYRFDIQDNPELGDVSKFDVEFFMEYFGDFEGAEVYAIIAACPCTDFANSGARHFAAKDLDGRTAASIELVHQTLRLVEYYRPSIWAIENPVGRIEKLAGLPPWRLSFNPCDLGEPYTKKTLIWGRFNADLPVAPVHPTEGSKMHTQYGGSSLATKNARSVTPAGFAYAFFMANNAYHHPALEIAGKYDRIDPRLLSMAIENGLKLQDLSNLLDDAYYDCDDDAVTKLLSDLLVEKSFSVVESTGQLAMLI
;
A
#
# COMPACT_ATOMS: atom_id res chain seq x y z
N MET A 1 27.97 1.92 -4.07
CA MET A 1 26.96 2.91 -4.48
C MET A 1 27.11 3.12 -5.97
N LEU A 2 26.00 3.32 -6.67
CA LEU A 2 25.92 3.68 -8.08
C LEU A 2 26.29 5.16 -8.28
N SER A 3 26.66 5.52 -9.51
CA SER A 3 26.59 6.91 -9.94
C SER A 3 25.11 7.34 -10.06
N LEU A 4 24.85 8.65 -10.17
CA LEU A 4 23.47 9.13 -10.37
C LEU A 4 22.91 8.65 -11.70
N ASP A 5 23.73 8.59 -12.75
CA ASP A 5 23.32 8.13 -14.08
C ASP A 5 23.01 6.63 -14.05
N ASP A 6 23.87 5.80 -13.45
CA ASP A 6 23.63 4.36 -13.33
C ASP A 6 22.37 4.06 -12.49
N ALA A 7 22.13 4.83 -11.43
CA ALA A 7 20.91 4.69 -10.62
C ALA A 7 19.66 5.10 -11.40
N ALA A 8 19.75 6.15 -12.22
CA ALA A 8 18.67 6.57 -13.11
C ALA A 8 18.36 5.48 -14.16
N ASP A 9 19.37 4.81 -14.69
CA ASP A 9 19.20 3.69 -15.62
C ASP A 9 18.48 2.51 -14.94
N VAL A 10 18.86 2.15 -13.70
CA VAL A 10 18.15 1.12 -12.92
C VAL A 10 16.68 1.51 -12.71
N ILE A 11 16.40 2.74 -12.27
CA ILE A 11 15.02 3.22 -12.06
C ILE A 11 14.24 3.26 -13.37
N SER A 12 14.89 3.55 -14.50
CA SER A 12 14.26 3.49 -15.82
C SER A 12 13.72 2.10 -16.14
N THR A 13 14.43 1.03 -15.75
CA THR A 13 13.92 -0.34 -15.94
C THR A 13 12.65 -0.60 -15.13
N TRP A 14 12.55 -0.10 -13.90
CA TRP A 14 11.35 -0.23 -13.08
C TRP A 14 10.16 0.55 -13.67
N ARG A 15 10.43 1.73 -14.24
CA ARG A 15 9.41 2.50 -14.96
C ARG A 15 8.92 1.78 -16.22
N GLN A 16 9.85 1.25 -17.02
CA GLN A 16 9.51 0.51 -18.23
C GLN A 16 8.65 -0.71 -17.91
N GLU A 17 8.92 -1.39 -16.80
CA GLU A 17 8.10 -2.50 -16.31
C GLU A 17 6.68 -2.04 -15.98
N ALA A 18 6.50 -0.98 -15.18
CA ALA A 18 5.17 -0.43 -14.90
C ALA A 18 4.39 -0.10 -16.19
N VAL A 19 5.01 0.63 -17.13
CA VAL A 19 4.40 0.99 -18.42
C VAL A 19 4.04 -0.24 -19.27
N SER A 20 4.89 -1.28 -19.25
CA SER A 20 4.63 -2.51 -20.00
C SER A 20 3.39 -3.25 -19.48
N GLN A 21 3.18 -3.26 -18.15
CA GLN A 21 1.98 -3.83 -17.54
C GLN A 21 0.72 -3.09 -17.99
N GLY A 22 0.75 -1.75 -18.04
CA GLY A 22 -0.40 -0.96 -18.50
C GLY A 22 -0.84 -1.27 -19.93
N SER A 23 0.05 -1.80 -20.77
CA SER A 23 -0.27 -2.20 -22.15
C SER A 23 -1.06 -3.52 -22.24
N THR A 24 -1.10 -4.31 -21.16
CA THR A 24 -1.82 -5.60 -21.11
C THR A 24 -3.30 -5.44 -20.78
N GLY A 25 -3.65 -4.46 -19.95
CA GLY A 25 -4.99 -4.29 -19.36
C GLY A 25 -5.26 -5.16 -18.14
N ASP A 26 -4.29 -5.97 -17.67
CA ASP A 26 -4.52 -6.97 -16.60
C ASP A 26 -4.83 -6.36 -15.21
N ASN A 27 -4.58 -5.06 -15.03
CA ASN A 27 -4.84 -4.32 -13.79
C ASN A 27 -6.07 -3.40 -13.87
N SER A 28 -6.80 -3.38 -14.99
CA SER A 28 -7.89 -2.40 -15.20
C SER A 28 -9.08 -2.57 -14.25
N ASP A 29 -9.22 -3.74 -13.63
CA ASP A 29 -10.26 -4.09 -12.66
C ASP A 29 -9.84 -3.85 -11.20
N LYS A 30 -8.65 -3.27 -10.97
CA LYS A 30 -8.07 -3.05 -9.64
C LYS A 30 -7.96 -1.58 -9.31
N VAL A 31 -8.42 -1.24 -8.12
CA VAL A 31 -8.44 0.11 -7.59
C VAL A 31 -7.26 0.34 -6.63
N VAL A 32 -6.65 1.52 -6.72
CA VAL A 32 -5.66 2.00 -5.75
C VAL A 32 -6.14 3.33 -5.17
N LEU A 33 -6.30 3.38 -3.85
CA LEU A 33 -6.60 4.62 -3.14
C LEU A 33 -5.29 5.22 -2.63
N SER A 34 -4.96 6.42 -3.11
CA SER A 34 -3.79 7.18 -2.70
C SER A 34 -4.21 8.35 -1.80
N LEU A 35 -4.03 8.20 -0.49
CA LEU A 35 -4.49 9.14 0.52
C LEU A 35 -3.40 10.16 0.88
N PHE A 36 -3.81 11.42 1.07
CA PHE A 36 -2.94 12.56 1.35
C PHE A 36 -1.88 12.80 0.26
N ASP A 37 -2.20 12.43 -0.99
CA ASP A 37 -1.24 12.40 -2.10
C ASP A 37 -1.35 13.63 -3.01
N LYS A 38 -0.94 14.79 -2.47
CA LYS A 38 -0.83 16.05 -3.23
C LYS A 38 0.04 15.93 -4.48
N SER A 39 1.09 15.09 -4.44
CA SER A 39 2.10 15.04 -5.50
C SER A 39 1.72 14.09 -6.63
N GLY A 40 0.98 13.02 -6.32
CA GLY A 40 0.76 11.88 -7.21
C GLY A 40 1.94 10.92 -7.29
N GLN A 41 3.12 11.28 -6.80
CA GLN A 41 4.35 10.61 -7.17
C GLN A 41 4.44 9.17 -6.63
N TRP A 42 3.87 8.89 -5.45
CA TRP A 42 3.83 7.51 -4.94
C TRP A 42 2.91 6.63 -5.79
N SER A 43 1.82 7.21 -6.30
CA SER A 43 0.80 6.49 -7.05
C SER A 43 1.03 6.45 -8.56
N ASP A 44 1.95 7.25 -9.11
CA ASP A 44 2.25 7.29 -10.55
C ASP A 44 2.56 5.92 -11.18
N PRO A 45 3.39 5.04 -10.58
CA PRO A 45 3.69 3.73 -11.18
C PRO A 45 2.44 2.84 -11.31
N TRP A 46 1.46 3.01 -10.42
CA TRP A 46 0.21 2.26 -10.46
C TRP A 46 -0.68 2.74 -11.61
N VAL A 47 -0.72 4.05 -11.87
CA VAL A 47 -1.40 4.62 -13.05
C VAL A 47 -0.76 4.07 -14.33
N GLU A 48 0.57 4.10 -14.41
CA GLU A 48 1.33 3.62 -15.57
C GLU A 48 1.09 2.12 -15.83
N ALA A 49 0.87 1.34 -14.77
CA ALA A 49 0.56 -0.08 -14.82
C ALA A 49 -0.91 -0.41 -15.11
N GLY A 50 -1.77 0.59 -15.31
CA GLY A 50 -3.16 0.42 -15.72
C GLY A 50 -4.16 0.20 -14.59
N TYR A 51 -3.78 0.48 -13.34
CA TYR A 51 -4.72 0.47 -12.21
C TYR A 51 -5.66 1.68 -12.26
N GLN A 52 -6.85 1.54 -11.68
CA GLN A 52 -7.74 2.66 -11.42
C GLN A 52 -7.29 3.39 -10.14
N VAL A 53 -6.57 4.51 -10.29
CA VAL A 53 -5.99 5.24 -9.17
C VAL A 53 -6.81 6.46 -8.80
N TYR A 54 -7.23 6.54 -7.53
CA TYR A 54 -7.92 7.69 -6.96
C TYR A 54 -7.00 8.40 -5.96
N ARG A 55 -6.67 9.66 -6.26
CA ARG A 55 -5.79 10.50 -5.42
C ARG A 55 -6.63 11.46 -4.58
N PHE A 56 -6.41 11.43 -3.29
CA PHE A 56 -7.15 12.23 -2.32
C PHE A 56 -6.19 13.16 -1.58
N ASP A 57 -6.32 14.46 -1.79
CA ASP A 57 -5.66 15.48 -0.97
C ASP A 57 -6.56 16.70 -0.81
N ILE A 58 -6.72 17.15 0.43
CA ILE A 58 -7.61 18.27 0.78
C ILE A 58 -7.18 19.60 0.14
N GLN A 59 -5.91 19.76 -0.25
CA GLN A 59 -5.45 20.96 -0.95
C GLN A 59 -5.86 20.95 -2.43
N ASP A 60 -6.00 19.77 -3.03
CA ASP A 60 -6.45 19.63 -4.42
C ASP A 60 -7.96 19.72 -4.54
N ASN A 61 -8.66 19.03 -3.64
CA ASN A 61 -10.11 19.06 -3.58
C ASN A 61 -10.59 19.03 -2.11
N PRO A 62 -11.03 20.15 -1.53
CA PRO A 62 -11.51 20.18 -0.15
C PRO A 62 -12.81 19.39 0.11
N GLU A 63 -13.56 19.06 -0.95
CA GLU A 63 -14.78 18.25 -0.85
C GLU A 63 -14.44 16.77 -0.92
N LEU A 64 -13.74 16.34 -1.98
CA LEU A 64 -13.46 14.93 -2.23
C LEU A 64 -12.15 14.43 -1.61
N GLY A 65 -11.21 15.31 -1.28
CA GLY A 65 -9.88 14.96 -0.77
C GLY A 65 -9.75 15.05 0.75
N ASP A 66 -10.82 15.39 1.46
CA ASP A 66 -10.84 15.46 2.92
C ASP A 66 -11.08 14.07 3.53
N VAL A 67 -10.00 13.35 3.82
CA VAL A 67 -10.04 12.00 4.38
C VAL A 67 -10.86 11.92 5.68
N SER A 68 -11.01 13.02 6.43
CA SER A 68 -11.82 13.01 7.66
C SER A 68 -13.32 12.78 7.42
N LYS A 69 -13.78 12.94 6.19
CA LYS A 69 -15.18 12.73 5.77
C LYS A 69 -15.44 11.38 5.13
N PHE A 70 -14.43 10.51 5.07
CA PHE A 70 -14.55 9.24 4.36
C PHE A 70 -15.36 8.25 5.20
N ASP A 71 -16.51 7.86 4.68
CA ASP A 71 -17.36 6.81 5.21
C ASP A 71 -17.96 6.02 4.04
N VAL A 72 -18.81 5.04 4.35
CA VAL A 72 -19.42 4.17 3.34
C VAL A 72 -20.27 5.01 2.39
N GLU A 73 -21.07 5.93 2.94
CA GLU A 73 -21.92 6.83 2.19
C GLU A 73 -21.14 7.70 1.21
N PHE A 74 -20.00 8.26 1.64
CA PHE A 74 -19.11 9.04 0.77
C PHE A 74 -18.66 8.23 -0.45
N PHE A 75 -18.16 7.02 -0.26
CA PHE A 75 -17.67 6.23 -1.39
C PHE A 75 -18.79 5.68 -2.28
N MET A 76 -19.94 5.32 -1.71
CA MET A 76 -21.14 4.98 -2.47
C MET A 76 -21.62 6.15 -3.34
N GLU A 77 -21.73 7.36 -2.78
CA GLU A 77 -22.31 8.51 -3.48
C GLU A 77 -21.40 9.03 -4.59
N TYR A 78 -20.11 9.19 -4.30
CA TYR A 78 -19.18 9.86 -5.21
C TYR A 78 -18.49 8.91 -6.18
N PHE A 79 -18.35 7.63 -5.81
CA PHE A 79 -17.58 6.65 -6.58
C PHE A 79 -18.38 5.40 -6.94
N GLY A 80 -19.60 5.22 -6.39
CA GLY A 80 -20.38 4.00 -6.57
C GLY A 80 -19.63 2.74 -6.11
N ASP A 81 -18.73 2.89 -5.12
CA ASP A 81 -17.59 1.98 -4.84
C ASP A 81 -17.08 1.29 -6.11
N PHE A 82 -16.64 2.12 -7.04
CA PHE A 82 -15.79 1.70 -8.15
C PHE A 82 -16.44 0.60 -9.01
N GLU A 83 -17.77 0.56 -9.07
CA GLU A 83 -18.55 -0.40 -9.85
C GLU A 83 -18.26 -1.88 -9.48
N GLY A 84 -17.90 -2.11 -8.21
CA GLY A 84 -17.54 -3.44 -7.69
C GLY A 84 -16.11 -3.89 -8.03
N ALA A 85 -15.27 -2.99 -8.53
CA ALA A 85 -13.84 -3.25 -8.70
C ALA A 85 -13.15 -3.47 -7.34
N GLU A 86 -12.18 -4.38 -7.31
CA GLU A 86 -11.47 -4.73 -6.08
C GLU A 86 -10.50 -3.60 -5.71
N VAL A 87 -10.58 -3.11 -4.47
CA VAL A 87 -9.58 -2.19 -3.92
C VAL A 87 -8.31 -2.97 -3.59
N TYR A 88 -7.40 -3.03 -4.56
CA TYR A 88 -6.15 -3.78 -4.45
C TYR A 88 -5.19 -3.15 -3.42
N ALA A 89 -5.04 -1.82 -3.42
CA ALA A 89 -4.10 -1.15 -2.54
C ALA A 89 -4.62 0.16 -1.94
N ILE A 90 -4.23 0.41 -0.68
CA ILE A 90 -4.37 1.72 -0.03
C ILE A 90 -2.98 2.21 0.38
N ILE A 91 -2.50 3.29 -0.24
CA ILE A 91 -1.24 3.94 0.12
C ILE A 91 -1.52 5.32 0.69
N ALA A 92 -0.93 5.65 1.84
CA ALA A 92 -1.27 6.85 2.59
C ALA A 92 -0.03 7.61 3.05
N ALA A 93 0.18 8.80 2.50
CA ALA A 93 1.24 9.72 2.90
C ALA A 93 0.78 10.62 4.08
N CYS A 94 0.39 9.98 5.20
CA CYS A 94 -0.30 10.65 6.31
C CYS A 94 0.42 11.95 6.76
N PRO A 95 -0.34 13.00 7.15
CA PRO A 95 0.24 14.29 7.49
C PRO A 95 1.35 14.21 8.56
N CYS A 96 2.60 14.48 8.16
CA CYS A 96 3.76 14.33 9.06
C CYS A 96 3.95 15.47 10.07
N THR A 97 3.22 16.58 9.92
CA THR A 97 3.49 17.84 10.63
C THR A 97 3.44 17.67 12.16
N ASP A 98 2.52 16.84 12.67
CA ASP A 98 2.31 16.67 14.11
C ASP A 98 3.00 15.42 14.68
N PHE A 99 3.69 14.65 13.82
CA PHE A 99 4.32 13.39 14.20
C PHE A 99 5.84 13.39 14.03
N ALA A 100 6.38 14.02 12.99
CA ALA A 100 7.81 13.93 12.66
C ALA A 100 8.70 14.62 13.70
N ASN A 101 9.79 13.96 14.09
CA ASN A 101 10.72 14.46 15.13
C ASN A 101 11.39 15.79 14.78
N SER A 102 11.48 16.13 13.49
CA SER A 102 11.96 17.46 13.04
C SER A 102 11.11 18.61 13.58
N GLY A 103 9.85 18.35 13.96
CA GLY A 103 8.94 19.31 14.59
C GLY A 103 8.85 19.24 16.11
N ALA A 104 9.69 18.45 16.79
CA ALA A 104 9.49 18.06 18.20
C ALA A 104 9.34 19.25 19.18
N ARG A 105 10.06 20.35 18.95
CA ARG A 105 9.94 21.58 19.76
C ARG A 105 8.53 22.19 19.78
N HIS A 106 7.67 21.84 18.84
CA HIS A 106 6.30 22.34 18.72
C HIS A 106 5.23 21.36 19.23
N PHE A 107 5.62 20.15 19.65
CA PHE A 107 4.68 19.11 20.06
C PHE A 107 3.78 19.53 21.21
N ALA A 108 4.34 20.08 22.29
CA ALA A 108 3.56 20.48 23.47
C ALA A 108 2.42 21.46 23.13
N ALA A 109 2.66 22.42 22.23
CA ALA A 109 1.64 23.36 21.79
C ALA A 109 0.54 22.67 20.97
N LYS A 110 0.92 21.78 20.04
CA LYS A 110 0.00 21.02 19.18
C LYS A 110 -0.84 20.00 19.93
N ASP A 111 -0.27 19.45 20.99
CA ASP A 111 -0.96 18.52 21.88
C ASP A 111 -2.00 19.28 22.70
N LEU A 112 -1.65 20.47 23.20
CA LEU A 112 -2.55 21.31 24.00
C LEU A 112 -3.70 21.91 23.17
N ASP A 113 -3.44 22.31 21.92
CA ASP A 113 -4.42 22.96 21.05
C ASP A 113 -5.25 21.99 20.18
N GLY A 114 -5.06 20.68 20.35
CA GLY A 114 -5.87 19.64 19.70
C GLY A 114 -5.45 19.25 18.28
N ARG A 115 -4.47 19.93 17.67
CA ARG A 115 -3.98 19.58 16.32
C ARG A 115 -3.44 18.16 16.24
N THR A 116 -2.71 17.71 17.26
CA THR A 116 -2.21 16.34 17.29
C THR A 116 -3.36 15.34 17.33
N ALA A 117 -4.43 15.62 18.08
CA ALA A 117 -5.59 14.73 18.16
C ALA A 117 -6.31 14.63 16.80
N ALA A 118 -6.48 15.75 16.09
CA ALA A 118 -7.04 15.75 14.74
C ALA A 118 -6.16 14.94 13.75
N SER A 119 -4.84 15.08 13.83
CA SER A 119 -3.92 14.29 13.01
C SER A 119 -3.94 12.79 13.35
N ILE A 120 -4.14 12.41 14.61
CA ILE A 120 -4.34 11.01 15.01
C ILE A 120 -5.62 10.45 14.37
N GLU A 121 -6.71 11.21 14.41
CA GLU A 121 -7.99 10.79 13.85
C GLU A 121 -7.89 10.50 12.34
N LEU A 122 -7.10 11.28 11.59
CA LEU A 122 -6.85 11.00 10.16
C LEU A 122 -6.14 9.65 9.93
N VAL A 123 -5.24 9.25 10.83
CA VAL A 123 -4.59 7.93 10.77
C VAL A 123 -5.60 6.84 11.10
N HIS A 124 -6.44 7.04 12.11
CA HIS A 124 -7.51 6.09 12.44
C HIS A 124 -8.52 5.95 11.31
N GLN A 125 -8.90 7.05 10.66
CA GLN A 125 -9.76 7.02 9.50
C GLN A 125 -9.15 6.26 8.32
N THR A 126 -7.84 6.40 8.11
CA THR A 126 -7.09 5.57 7.13
C THR A 126 -7.20 4.08 7.46
N LEU A 127 -7.05 3.71 8.73
CA LEU A 127 -7.18 2.31 9.17
C LEU A 127 -8.62 1.79 9.05
N ARG A 128 -9.64 2.64 9.25
CA ARG A 128 -11.04 2.26 9.00
C ARG A 128 -11.29 1.92 7.53
N LEU A 129 -10.67 2.63 6.59
CA LEU A 129 -10.73 2.27 5.18
C LEU A 129 -10.02 0.97 4.86
N VAL A 130 -8.86 0.73 5.49
CA VAL A 130 -8.17 -0.56 5.37
C VAL A 130 -9.05 -1.70 5.87
N GLU A 131 -9.78 -1.51 6.97
CA GLU A 131 -10.71 -2.53 7.48
C GLU A 131 -11.95 -2.71 6.59
N TYR A 132 -12.49 -1.61 6.05
CA TYR A 132 -13.66 -1.64 5.18
C TYR A 132 -13.38 -2.35 3.85
N TYR A 133 -12.32 -1.94 3.15
CA TYR A 133 -11.97 -2.48 1.83
C TYR A 133 -11.14 -3.75 1.87
N ARG A 134 -10.47 -4.04 3.00
CA ARG A 134 -9.55 -5.18 3.16
C ARG A 134 -8.59 -5.36 1.97
N PRO A 135 -7.88 -4.29 1.57
CA PRO A 135 -7.07 -4.33 0.36
C PRO A 135 -5.96 -5.37 0.48
N SER A 136 -5.53 -5.93 -0.65
CA SER A 136 -4.38 -6.85 -0.66
C SER A 136 -3.16 -6.21 0.02
N ILE A 137 -2.92 -4.93 -0.29
CA ILE A 137 -1.83 -4.15 0.29
C ILE A 137 -2.34 -2.88 0.94
N TRP A 138 -1.74 -2.53 2.07
CA TRP A 138 -1.83 -1.17 2.58
C TRP A 138 -0.51 -0.69 3.16
N ALA A 139 -0.25 0.61 3.00
CA ALA A 139 0.94 1.26 3.51
C ALA A 139 0.66 2.67 4.03
N ILE A 140 1.15 2.98 5.21
CA ILE A 140 1.20 4.33 5.77
C ILE A 140 2.67 4.79 5.78
N GLU A 141 2.95 5.97 5.23
CA GLU A 141 4.27 6.61 5.26
C GLU A 141 4.32 7.74 6.30
N ASN A 142 5.44 7.79 7.00
CA ASN A 142 5.81 8.98 7.75
C ASN A 142 7.32 9.06 8.00
N PRO A 143 7.90 10.26 8.07
CA PRO A 143 9.21 10.44 8.67
C PRO A 143 9.27 9.90 10.10
N VAL A 144 10.47 9.55 10.57
CA VAL A 144 10.68 9.08 11.96
C VAL A 144 10.09 10.08 12.96
N GLY A 145 9.29 9.57 13.89
CA GLY A 145 8.47 10.40 14.74
C GLY A 145 7.69 9.61 15.79
N ARG A 146 6.56 10.21 16.20
CA ARG A 146 5.66 9.66 17.23
C ARG A 146 4.37 9.05 16.69
N ILE A 147 4.20 8.95 15.36
CA ILE A 147 2.95 8.44 14.74
C ILE A 147 2.60 7.04 15.23
N GLU A 148 3.56 6.11 15.25
CA GLU A 148 3.33 4.72 15.65
C GLU A 148 2.73 4.64 17.06
N LYS A 149 3.38 5.31 18.02
CA LYS A 149 2.95 5.34 19.41
C LYS A 149 1.61 6.06 19.61
N LEU A 150 1.40 7.19 18.94
CA LEU A 150 0.20 8.01 19.16
C LEU A 150 -1.05 7.47 18.46
N ALA A 151 -0.88 6.88 17.28
CA ALA A 151 -1.99 6.33 16.50
C ALA A 151 -2.20 4.83 16.74
N GLY A 152 -1.27 4.15 17.42
CA GLY A 152 -1.37 2.71 17.68
C GLY A 152 -1.10 1.85 16.44
N LEU A 153 -0.20 2.31 15.55
CA LEU A 153 0.23 1.50 14.41
C LEU A 153 1.04 0.29 14.88
N PRO A 154 1.05 -0.82 14.12
CA PRO A 154 1.99 -1.92 14.37
C PRO A 154 3.45 -1.44 14.27
N PRO A 155 4.44 -2.26 14.60
CA PRO A 155 5.83 -1.94 14.27
C PRO A 155 5.99 -1.67 12.77
N TRP A 156 6.74 -0.63 12.40
CA TRP A 156 7.09 -0.37 11.01
C TRP A 156 7.78 -1.60 10.38
N ARG A 157 7.50 -1.83 9.10
CA ARG A 157 8.05 -2.98 8.35
C ARG A 157 9.24 -2.61 7.47
N LEU A 158 9.31 -1.36 7.06
CA LEU A 158 10.37 -0.83 6.23
C LEU A 158 10.84 0.52 6.78
N SER A 159 12.15 0.76 6.71
CA SER A 159 12.70 2.10 6.77
C SER A 159 13.58 2.32 5.55
N PHE A 160 13.56 3.53 4.98
CA PHE A 160 14.42 3.87 3.85
C PHE A 160 14.94 5.30 3.96
N ASN A 161 16.03 5.57 3.24
CA ASN A 161 16.41 6.90 2.81
C ASN A 161 16.28 7.02 1.29
N PRO A 162 16.02 8.22 0.76
CA PRO A 162 15.98 8.46 -0.68
C PRO A 162 17.27 8.03 -1.39
N CYS A 163 18.43 8.12 -0.72
CA CYS A 163 19.71 7.63 -1.25
C CYS A 163 19.83 6.12 -1.40
N ASP A 164 18.97 5.34 -0.76
CA ASP A 164 18.91 3.89 -0.99
C ASP A 164 18.22 3.57 -2.35
N LEU A 165 17.53 4.57 -2.90
CA LEU A 165 16.59 4.46 -4.02
C LEU A 165 16.85 5.56 -5.07
N GLY A 166 18.11 5.94 -5.27
CA GLY A 166 18.56 6.78 -6.39
C GLY A 166 18.56 8.29 -6.18
N GLU A 167 18.11 8.81 -5.04
CA GLU A 167 18.13 10.26 -4.78
C GLU A 167 19.26 10.68 -3.82
N PRO A 168 20.07 11.71 -4.11
CA PRO A 168 21.32 11.98 -3.39
C PRO A 168 21.17 12.61 -1.98
N TYR A 169 20.04 12.47 -1.31
CA TYR A 169 19.82 13.02 0.04
C TYR A 169 19.27 11.99 1.03
N THR A 170 19.41 12.31 2.32
CA THR A 170 18.88 11.53 3.43
C THR A 170 17.60 12.16 3.97
N LYS A 171 16.60 11.32 4.18
CA LYS A 171 15.35 11.63 4.88
C LYS A 171 14.83 10.29 5.38
N LYS A 172 15.20 9.92 6.60
CA LYS A 172 14.78 8.63 7.15
C LYS A 172 13.27 8.60 7.30
N THR A 173 12.64 7.75 6.51
CA THR A 173 11.19 7.53 6.46
C THR A 173 10.91 6.09 6.90
N LEU A 174 9.76 5.89 7.54
CA LEU A 174 9.24 4.60 7.98
C LEU A 174 7.94 4.30 7.23
N ILE A 175 7.72 3.02 6.91
CA ILE A 175 6.48 2.53 6.31
C ILE A 175 5.87 1.45 7.21
N TRP A 176 4.59 1.60 7.50
CA TRP A 176 3.76 0.66 8.25
C TRP A 176 2.75 -0.01 7.33
N GLY A 177 2.38 -1.26 7.61
CA GLY A 177 1.23 -1.90 6.97
C GLY A 177 1.43 -3.33 6.53
N ARG A 178 0.62 -3.78 5.58
CA ARG A 178 0.70 -5.11 4.97
C ARG A 178 1.13 -4.94 3.52
N PHE A 179 2.41 -5.17 3.25
CA PHE A 179 3.03 -5.05 1.93
C PHE A 179 4.31 -5.90 1.89
N ASN A 180 4.87 -6.14 0.72
CA ASN A 180 6.20 -6.72 0.58
C ASN A 180 7.28 -5.65 0.79
N ALA A 181 8.09 -5.83 1.83
CA ALA A 181 9.15 -4.90 2.23
C ALA A 181 10.50 -5.18 1.56
N ASP A 182 10.60 -6.20 0.70
CA ASP A 182 11.81 -6.53 -0.05
C ASP A 182 11.84 -5.73 -1.37
N LEU A 183 12.07 -4.42 -1.25
CA LEU A 183 12.15 -3.53 -2.41
C LEU A 183 13.44 -3.73 -3.20
N PRO A 184 13.41 -3.61 -4.54
CA PRO A 184 14.64 -3.40 -5.29
C PRO A 184 15.28 -2.06 -4.89
N VAL A 185 16.60 -1.98 -4.95
CA VAL A 185 17.37 -0.81 -4.49
C VAL A 185 18.27 -0.24 -5.59
N ALA A 186 18.49 1.07 -5.54
CA ALA A 186 19.38 1.80 -6.46
C ALA A 186 20.28 2.77 -5.65
N PRO A 187 21.20 2.26 -4.81
CA PRO A 187 21.83 3.05 -3.77
C PRO A 187 22.88 4.03 -4.32
N VAL A 188 22.76 5.32 -4.00
CA VAL A 188 23.67 6.41 -4.40
C VAL A 188 24.29 7.11 -3.18
N HIS A 189 25.46 7.73 -3.34
CA HIS A 189 26.05 8.51 -2.24
C HIS A 189 25.16 9.71 -1.88
N PRO A 190 24.90 9.98 -0.57
CA PRO A 190 24.03 11.08 -0.14
C PRO A 190 24.76 12.43 -0.15
N THR A 191 25.17 12.90 -1.33
CA THR A 191 25.97 14.13 -1.50
C THR A 191 25.23 15.41 -1.07
N GLU A 192 23.90 15.39 -1.01
CA GLU A 192 23.06 16.51 -0.53
C GLU A 192 22.72 16.42 0.97
N GLY A 193 23.09 15.31 1.64
CA GLY A 193 22.88 15.13 3.08
C GLY A 193 21.42 15.31 3.53
N SER A 194 21.18 15.97 4.67
CA SER A 194 19.82 16.26 5.16
C SER A 194 19.20 17.48 4.45
N LYS A 195 19.00 17.38 3.14
CA LYS A 195 18.43 18.41 2.25
C LYS A 195 17.19 19.10 2.84
N MET A 196 16.33 18.32 3.48
CA MET A 196 15.09 18.81 4.10
C MET A 196 15.33 19.83 5.21
N HIS A 197 16.42 19.69 5.97
CA HIS A 197 16.79 20.64 7.02
C HIS A 197 17.52 21.86 6.44
N THR A 198 18.37 21.67 5.42
CA THR A 198 19.24 22.73 4.88
C THR A 198 18.54 23.65 3.88
N GLN A 199 17.57 23.14 3.10
CA GLN A 199 16.91 23.88 2.01
C GLN A 199 15.45 24.23 2.30
N TYR A 200 14.75 23.44 3.12
CA TYR A 200 13.30 23.56 3.33
C TYR A 200 12.92 23.95 4.77
N GLY A 201 13.64 24.93 5.32
CA GLY A 201 13.28 25.58 6.57
C GLY A 201 12.02 26.45 6.43
N GLY A 202 11.19 26.51 7.47
CA GLY A 202 10.01 27.38 7.54
C GLY A 202 8.67 26.66 7.50
N SER A 203 7.58 27.43 7.55
CA SER A 203 6.20 26.93 7.68
C SER A 203 5.31 27.25 6.48
N SER A 204 5.87 27.77 5.38
CA SER A 204 5.11 28.08 4.18
C SER A 204 4.51 26.81 3.57
N LEU A 205 3.35 26.94 2.92
CA LEU A 205 2.70 25.82 2.26
C LEU A 205 3.60 25.23 1.16
N ALA A 206 4.25 26.08 0.36
CA ALA A 206 5.19 25.66 -0.67
C ALA A 206 6.36 24.83 -0.10
N THR A 207 6.95 25.27 1.02
CA THR A 207 8.01 24.52 1.72
C THR A 207 7.51 23.16 2.23
N LYS A 208 6.29 23.12 2.79
CA LYS A 208 5.67 21.88 3.26
C LYS A 208 5.40 20.91 2.12
N ASN A 209 4.88 21.40 0.99
CA ASN A 209 4.59 20.57 -0.16
C ASN A 209 5.89 20.03 -0.77
N ALA A 210 6.91 20.87 -0.96
CA ALA A 210 8.19 20.45 -1.53
C ALA A 210 8.90 19.35 -0.72
N ARG A 211 8.84 19.39 0.61
CA ARG A 211 9.45 18.35 1.46
C ARG A 211 8.60 17.08 1.63
N SER A 212 7.34 17.13 1.22
CA SER A 212 6.39 16.00 1.30
C SER A 212 6.30 15.21 -0.01
N VAL A 213 6.95 15.68 -1.08
CA VAL A 213 7.06 14.94 -2.33
C VAL A 213 7.72 13.58 -2.08
N THR A 214 7.07 12.51 -2.52
CA THR A 214 7.58 11.15 -2.43
C THR A 214 8.73 10.95 -3.41
N PRO A 215 9.88 10.37 -3.00
CA PRO A 215 10.98 10.07 -3.91
C PRO A 215 10.54 9.18 -5.09
N ALA A 216 10.96 9.50 -6.31
CA ALA A 216 10.56 8.74 -7.50
C ALA A 216 11.00 7.28 -7.41
N GLY A 217 12.28 7.06 -7.05
CA GLY A 217 12.81 5.72 -6.93
C GLY A 217 12.12 4.90 -5.85
N PHE A 218 11.63 5.53 -4.76
CA PHE A 218 10.80 4.83 -3.79
C PHE A 218 9.44 4.43 -4.36
N ALA A 219 8.76 5.33 -5.07
CA ALA A 219 7.47 5.01 -5.66
C ALA A 219 7.55 3.78 -6.59
N TYR A 220 8.52 3.78 -7.51
CA TYR A 220 8.72 2.66 -8.43
C TYR A 220 9.20 1.39 -7.71
N ALA A 221 10.16 1.48 -6.79
CA ALA A 221 10.61 0.31 -6.05
C ALA A 221 9.48 -0.31 -5.21
N PHE A 222 8.62 0.51 -4.60
CA PHE A 222 7.46 0.05 -3.84
C PHE A 222 6.49 -0.68 -4.76
N PHE A 223 6.17 -0.11 -5.93
CA PHE A 223 5.34 -0.76 -6.94
C PHE A 223 5.93 -2.09 -7.43
N MET A 224 7.23 -2.14 -7.72
CA MET A 224 7.91 -3.36 -8.19
C MET A 224 7.76 -4.53 -7.20
N ALA A 225 7.80 -4.25 -5.90
CA ALA A 225 7.65 -5.26 -4.87
C ALA A 225 6.19 -5.66 -4.60
N ASN A 226 5.20 -4.87 -5.06
CA ASN A 226 3.82 -4.95 -4.57
C ASN A 226 2.72 -4.99 -5.65
N ASN A 227 3.03 -5.01 -6.94
CA ASN A 227 2.00 -5.11 -7.99
C ASN A 227 1.38 -6.51 -8.10
N ALA A 228 0.09 -6.59 -8.42
CA ALA A 228 -0.66 -7.85 -8.51
C ALA A 228 -0.07 -8.80 -9.57
N TYR A 229 0.38 -8.25 -10.69
CA TYR A 229 0.90 -8.99 -11.84
C TYR A 229 2.09 -9.91 -11.46
N HIS A 230 3.07 -9.39 -10.72
CA HIS A 230 4.22 -10.16 -10.27
C HIS A 230 3.99 -10.90 -8.94
N HIS A 231 3.01 -10.48 -8.15
CA HIS A 231 2.82 -10.96 -6.78
C HIS A 231 1.39 -11.50 -6.52
N PRO A 232 0.88 -12.47 -7.31
CA PRO A 232 -0.47 -13.01 -7.13
C PRO A 232 -0.68 -13.69 -5.76
N ALA A 233 0.39 -14.20 -5.16
CA ALA A 233 0.33 -14.74 -3.80
C ALA A 233 0.11 -13.65 -2.74
N LEU A 234 0.71 -12.47 -2.93
CA LEU A 234 0.53 -11.31 -2.05
C LEU A 234 -0.88 -10.75 -2.17
N GLU A 235 -1.46 -10.78 -3.37
CA GLU A 235 -2.85 -10.40 -3.62
C GLU A 235 -3.81 -11.22 -2.74
N ILE A 236 -3.74 -12.54 -2.84
CA ILE A 236 -4.63 -13.44 -2.08
C ILE A 236 -4.36 -13.41 -0.57
N ALA A 237 -3.09 -13.58 -0.16
CA ALA A 237 -2.71 -13.58 1.25
C ALA A 237 -2.93 -12.22 1.91
N GLY A 238 -2.89 -11.16 1.13
CA GLY A 238 -3.18 -9.80 1.54
C GLY A 238 -4.67 -9.61 1.86
N LYS A 239 -5.58 -10.02 0.96
CA LYS A 239 -7.02 -9.87 1.19
C LYS A 239 -7.50 -10.71 2.38
N TYR A 240 -7.08 -11.98 2.43
CA TYR A 240 -7.50 -12.96 3.45
C TYR A 240 -6.50 -13.10 4.61
N ASP A 241 -6.05 -12.00 5.19
CA ASP A 241 -4.96 -11.97 6.15
C ASP A 241 -5.24 -12.65 7.52
N ARG A 242 -6.52 -12.95 7.82
CA ARG A 242 -6.91 -13.73 9.01
C ARG A 242 -6.85 -15.25 8.80
N ILE A 243 -6.72 -15.72 7.55
CA ILE A 243 -6.78 -17.13 7.20
C ILE A 243 -5.39 -17.76 7.25
N ASP A 244 -5.30 -19.07 7.57
CA ASP A 244 -4.02 -19.77 7.65
C ASP A 244 -3.26 -19.63 6.32
N PRO A 245 -2.07 -18.99 6.31
CA PRO A 245 -1.32 -18.75 5.09
C PRO A 245 -0.91 -20.06 4.38
N ARG A 246 -0.87 -21.20 5.08
CA ARG A 246 -0.61 -22.51 4.45
C ARG A 246 -1.75 -22.93 3.53
N LEU A 247 -2.99 -22.72 3.93
CA LEU A 247 -4.16 -23.05 3.11
C LEU A 247 -4.23 -22.14 1.87
N LEU A 248 -3.97 -20.84 2.07
CA LEU A 248 -3.89 -19.89 0.96
C LEU A 248 -2.75 -20.26 -0.01
N SER A 249 -1.59 -20.65 0.50
CA SER A 249 -0.46 -21.12 -0.32
C SER A 249 -0.84 -22.37 -1.14
N MET A 250 -1.50 -23.35 -0.52
CA MET A 250 -1.99 -24.54 -1.24
C MET A 250 -3.01 -24.17 -2.31
N ALA A 251 -3.88 -23.20 -2.07
CA ALA A 251 -4.84 -22.72 -3.06
C ALA A 251 -4.15 -22.13 -4.29
N ILE A 252 -3.16 -21.27 -4.06
CA ILE A 252 -2.34 -20.66 -5.11
C ILE A 252 -1.58 -21.74 -5.90
N GLU A 253 -0.97 -22.71 -5.21
CA GLU A 253 -0.25 -23.83 -5.84
C GLU A 253 -1.18 -24.71 -6.72
N ASN A 254 -2.47 -24.79 -6.38
CA ASN A 254 -3.50 -25.47 -7.17
C ASN A 254 -4.13 -24.57 -8.26
N GLY A 255 -3.54 -23.40 -8.52
CA GLY A 255 -3.91 -22.49 -9.60
C GLY A 255 -5.19 -21.70 -9.34
N LEU A 256 -5.66 -21.60 -8.08
CA LEU A 256 -6.78 -20.74 -7.72
C LEU A 256 -6.35 -19.28 -7.79
N LYS A 257 -7.15 -18.46 -8.46
CA LYS A 257 -6.96 -17.01 -8.55
C LYS A 257 -7.78 -16.30 -7.49
N LEU A 258 -7.50 -15.01 -7.26
CA LEU A 258 -8.26 -14.19 -6.32
C LEU A 258 -9.77 -14.27 -6.61
N GLN A 259 -10.19 -14.18 -7.87
CA GLN A 259 -11.61 -14.22 -8.24
C GLN A 259 -12.30 -15.54 -7.86
N ASP A 260 -11.61 -16.68 -7.97
CA ASP A 260 -12.16 -17.97 -7.56
C ASP A 260 -12.41 -18.00 -6.05
N LEU A 261 -11.47 -17.42 -5.28
CA LEU A 261 -11.54 -17.35 -3.83
C LEU A 261 -12.56 -16.31 -3.36
N SER A 262 -12.64 -15.15 -4.00
CA SER A 262 -13.64 -14.11 -3.69
C SER A 262 -15.06 -14.65 -3.76
N ASN A 263 -15.39 -15.37 -4.84
CA ASN A 263 -16.73 -15.95 -5.00
C ASN A 263 -17.07 -17.01 -3.94
N LEU A 264 -16.07 -17.65 -3.34
CA LEU A 264 -16.27 -18.70 -2.34
C LEU A 264 -16.25 -18.15 -0.90
N LEU A 265 -15.33 -17.22 -0.61
CA LEU A 265 -14.93 -16.88 0.74
C LEU A 265 -15.45 -15.52 1.20
N ASP A 266 -15.77 -14.59 0.30
CA ASP A 266 -16.00 -13.19 0.67
C ASP A 266 -17.13 -13.07 1.70
N ASP A 267 -18.31 -13.67 1.49
CA ASP A 267 -19.43 -13.56 2.44
C ASP A 267 -19.02 -13.96 3.87
N ALA A 268 -18.44 -15.16 4.03
CA ALA A 268 -17.99 -15.66 5.33
C ALA A 268 -16.84 -14.81 5.91
N TYR A 269 -15.93 -14.33 5.06
CA TYR A 269 -14.82 -13.49 5.48
C TYR A 269 -15.31 -12.11 5.93
N TYR A 270 -16.27 -11.51 5.23
CA TYR A 270 -16.84 -10.22 5.60
C TYR A 270 -17.69 -10.30 6.88
N ASP A 271 -18.33 -11.43 7.13
CA ASP A 271 -19.03 -11.75 8.38
C ASP A 271 -18.11 -12.11 9.55
N CYS A 272 -16.78 -12.12 9.33
CA CYS A 272 -15.77 -12.53 10.30
C CYS A 272 -15.94 -13.98 10.82
N ASP A 273 -16.47 -14.87 9.99
CA ASP A 273 -16.59 -16.32 10.26
C ASP A 273 -15.38 -17.07 9.67
N ASP A 274 -14.22 -16.89 10.32
CA ASP A 274 -12.95 -17.48 9.87
C ASP A 274 -12.99 -19.03 9.87
N ASP A 275 -13.86 -19.65 10.70
CA ASP A 275 -14.08 -21.10 10.73
C ASP A 275 -14.81 -21.57 9.46
N ALA A 276 -15.85 -20.84 9.02
CA ALA A 276 -16.54 -21.12 7.76
C ALA A 276 -15.60 -20.93 6.56
N VAL A 277 -14.80 -19.85 6.54
CA VAL A 277 -13.79 -19.61 5.49
C VAL A 277 -12.79 -20.77 5.42
N THR A 278 -12.27 -21.19 6.57
CA THR A 278 -11.31 -22.31 6.66
C THR A 278 -11.92 -23.61 6.14
N LYS A 279 -13.18 -23.89 6.47
CA LYS A 279 -13.90 -25.06 5.99
C LYS A 279 -14.11 -25.03 4.48
N LEU A 280 -14.63 -23.94 3.95
CA LEU A 280 -14.88 -23.76 2.51
C LEU A 280 -13.60 -23.94 1.70
N LEU A 281 -12.50 -23.32 2.15
CA LEU A 281 -11.20 -23.44 1.48
C LEU A 281 -10.65 -24.86 1.55
N SER A 282 -10.79 -25.53 2.69
CA SER A 282 -10.35 -26.93 2.87
C SER A 282 -11.14 -27.88 1.96
N ASP A 283 -12.47 -27.73 1.91
CA ASP A 283 -13.35 -28.56 1.08
C ASP A 283 -12.98 -28.40 -0.41
N LEU A 284 -12.77 -27.16 -0.88
CA LEU A 284 -12.33 -26.88 -2.25
C LEU A 284 -10.98 -27.53 -2.59
N LEU A 285 -10.01 -27.48 -1.68
CA LEU A 285 -8.68 -28.08 -1.87
C LEU A 285 -8.75 -29.61 -1.93
N VAL A 286 -9.63 -30.21 -1.13
CA VAL A 286 -9.88 -31.66 -1.15
C VAL A 286 -10.47 -32.07 -2.51
N GLU A 287 -11.49 -31.37 -3.01
CA GLU A 287 -12.09 -31.64 -4.32
C GLU A 287 -11.08 -31.52 -5.47
N LYS A 288 -10.23 -30.48 -5.45
CA LYS A 288 -9.16 -30.33 -6.45
C LYS A 288 -8.11 -31.43 -6.36
N SER A 289 -7.77 -31.88 -5.16
CA SER A 289 -6.82 -32.99 -4.96
C SER A 289 -7.37 -34.29 -5.57
N PHE A 290 -8.66 -34.58 -5.43
CA PHE A 290 -9.29 -35.76 -6.02
C PHE A 290 -9.43 -35.70 -7.55
N SER A 291 -9.72 -34.53 -8.13
CA SER A 291 -9.83 -34.39 -9.60
C SER A 291 -8.50 -34.57 -10.34
N VAL A 292 -7.37 -34.23 -9.71
CA VAL A 292 -6.02 -34.53 -10.26
C VAL A 292 -5.75 -36.05 -10.29
N VAL A 293 -6.21 -36.78 -9.27
CA VAL A 293 -6.08 -38.26 -9.20
C VAL A 293 -6.96 -38.96 -10.24
N GLU A 294 -8.16 -38.44 -10.53
CA GLU A 294 -9.02 -39.02 -11.58
C GLU A 294 -8.45 -38.83 -12.99
N SER A 295 -7.82 -37.68 -13.28
CA SER A 295 -7.21 -37.42 -14.60
C SER A 295 -5.98 -38.28 -14.90
N THR A 296 -5.33 -38.85 -13.87
CA THR A 296 -4.16 -39.74 -14.00
C THR A 296 -4.53 -41.23 -13.98
N GLY A 297 -5.82 -41.57 -13.85
CA GLY A 297 -6.32 -42.94 -14.05
C GLY A 297 -5.85 -43.97 -13.02
N GLN A 298 -5.31 -43.56 -11.87
CA GLN A 298 -4.97 -44.48 -10.78
C GLN A 298 -5.66 -44.09 -9.48
N LEU A 299 -6.76 -44.79 -9.18
CA LEU A 299 -7.32 -44.86 -7.83
C LEU A 299 -6.29 -45.46 -6.87
N ALA A 300 -5.63 -44.62 -6.08
CA ALA A 300 -4.95 -45.06 -4.87
C ALA A 300 -5.97 -45.08 -3.73
N MET A 301 -6.49 -46.27 -3.42
CA MET A 301 -7.31 -46.53 -2.24
C MET A 301 -6.42 -46.45 -0.99
N LEU A 302 -6.65 -45.47 -0.11
CA LEU A 302 -6.03 -45.45 1.22
C LEU A 302 -6.94 -46.20 2.20
N ILE A 303 -6.39 -47.26 2.79
CA ILE A 303 -6.90 -47.94 4.00
C ILE A 303 -6.33 -47.20 5.22
#